data_AF-A0A6B3EVT8-F1
#
_entry.id   AF-A0A6B3EVT8-F1
#
_cell.length_a   1.000
_cell.length_b   1.000
_cell.length_c   1.000
_cell.angle_alpha   90.00
_cell.angle_beta   90.00
_cell.angle_gamma   90.00
#
_symmetry.space_group_name_H-M   'P 1'
#
loop_
_entity.id
_entity.type
_entity.pdbx_description
1 polymer ?
#
loop_
_entity_poly.entity_id
_entity_poly.type
_entity_poly.pdbx_seq_one_letter_code
_entity_poly.pdbx_strand_id
1 'polypeptide(L)'
;ATPDAVAATGTLKDAKHIVILMQENRSFDHYFGMLKGVRGFSDRSTIEIAGGHSVFEQPNGTGRHYPWQLSATKASGGSDPERLAQCSGDLAHDWTSQHEAWNGGRMDAWVAAK
;
A
#
# COMPACT_ATOMS: atom_id res chain seq x y z
N ALA A 1 -0.56 55.21 -11.04
CA ALA A 1 -1.36 54.20 -10.32
C ALA A 1 -0.58 52.90 -10.35
N THR A 2 -0.21 52.36 -9.20
CA THR A 2 0.36 51.01 -9.07
C THR A 2 -0.73 50.00 -9.40
N PRO A 3 -0.52 49.05 -10.33
CA PRO A 3 -1.51 48.02 -10.58
C PRO A 3 -1.60 47.12 -9.34
N ASP A 4 -2.82 46.95 -8.82
CA ASP A 4 -3.10 46.02 -7.75
C ASP A 4 -2.66 44.61 -8.17
N ALA A 5 -1.97 43.91 -7.26
CA ALA A 5 -1.58 42.52 -7.49
C ALA A 5 -2.86 41.70 -7.71
N VAL A 6 -2.94 41.01 -8.86
CA VAL A 6 -4.05 40.10 -9.18
C VAL A 6 -4.16 39.08 -8.04
N ALA A 7 -5.28 39.12 -7.30
CA ALA A 7 -5.55 38.19 -6.22
C ALA A 7 -5.62 36.76 -6.79
N ALA A 8 -4.95 35.82 -6.13
CA ALA A 8 -5.00 34.41 -6.53
C ALA A 8 -6.45 33.92 -6.48
N THR A 9 -6.89 33.26 -7.55
CA THR A 9 -8.27 32.76 -7.71
C THR A 9 -8.59 31.56 -6.81
N GLY A 10 -7.58 30.92 -6.21
CA GLY A 10 -7.70 29.67 -5.48
C GLY A 10 -7.90 28.45 -6.38
N THR A 11 -7.70 28.61 -7.69
CA THR A 11 -7.86 27.53 -8.68
C THR A 11 -6.51 26.98 -9.11
N LEU A 12 -6.52 25.81 -9.77
CA LEU A 12 -5.29 25.21 -10.30
C LEU A 12 -4.55 26.13 -11.29
N LYS A 13 -5.23 27.11 -11.90
CA LYS A 13 -4.63 28.09 -12.82
C LYS A 13 -3.62 29.01 -12.12
N ASP A 14 -3.67 29.11 -10.79
CA ASP A 14 -2.71 29.91 -10.01
C ASP A 14 -1.40 29.14 -9.71
N ALA A 15 -1.36 27.82 -9.95
CA ALA A 15 -0.17 27.01 -9.71
C ALA A 15 0.92 27.34 -10.74
N LYS A 16 2.04 27.92 -10.26
CA LYS A 16 3.18 28.32 -11.11
C LYS A 16 4.20 27.20 -11.33
N HIS A 17 4.32 26.30 -10.35
CA HIS A 17 5.26 25.19 -10.37
C HIS A 17 4.57 23.95 -9.84
N ILE A 18 4.74 22.85 -10.57
CA ILE A 18 4.29 21.52 -10.14
C ILE A 18 5.56 20.71 -9.92
N VAL A 19 5.76 20.24 -8.69
CA VAL A 19 6.85 19.33 -8.33
C VAL A 19 6.24 17.95 -8.12
N ILE A 20 6.69 16.97 -8.89
CA ILE A 20 6.24 15.58 -8.79
C ILE A 20 7.34 14.77 -8.12
N LEU A 21 7.08 14.30 -6.91
CA LEU A 21 7.94 13.36 -6.19
C LEU A 21 7.48 11.94 -6.52
N MET A 22 8.30 11.21 -7.27
CA MET A 22 8.03 9.82 -7.64
C MET A 22 8.74 8.89 -6.65
N GLN A 23 7.94 8.21 -5.84
CA GLN A 23 8.39 7.12 -4.97
C GLN A 23 8.10 5.79 -5.65
N GLU A 24 8.84 4.75 -5.28
CA GLU A 24 8.80 3.44 -5.94
C GLU A 24 8.38 2.30 -4.98
N ASN A 25 8.00 1.17 -5.56
CA ASN A 25 7.91 -0.17 -4.94
C ASN A 25 7.03 -0.30 -3.68
N ARG A 26 6.01 0.54 -3.49
CA ARG A 26 5.05 0.37 -2.39
C ARG A 26 3.60 0.52 -2.85
N SER A 27 2.79 -0.49 -2.53
CA SER A 27 1.36 -0.48 -2.80
C SER A 27 0.65 0.52 -1.89
N PHE A 28 -0.55 0.94 -2.32
CA PHE A 28 -1.39 1.82 -1.53
C PHE A 28 -1.68 1.25 -0.14
N ASP A 29 -2.08 -0.03 -0.05
CA ASP A 29 -2.39 -0.68 1.21
C ASP A 29 -1.19 -0.77 2.15
N HIS A 30 0.03 -0.87 1.62
CA HIS A 30 1.25 -0.85 2.43
C HIS A 30 1.42 0.47 3.18
N TYR A 31 1.25 1.62 2.50
CA TYR A 31 1.42 2.92 3.13
C TYR A 31 0.18 3.42 3.87
N PHE A 32 -1.00 3.12 3.34
CA PHE A 32 -2.23 3.82 3.70
C PHE A 32 -3.36 2.88 4.14
N GLY A 33 -3.16 1.56 4.16
CA GLY A 33 -4.18 0.59 4.60
C GLY A 33 -4.63 0.78 6.06
N MET A 34 -3.83 1.46 6.88
CA MET A 34 -4.16 1.85 8.26
C MET A 34 -4.44 3.35 8.44
N LEU A 35 -4.39 4.16 7.37
CA LEU A 35 -4.60 5.60 7.46
C LEU A 35 -6.08 5.91 7.76
N LYS A 36 -6.33 6.80 8.72
CA LYS A 36 -7.70 7.23 9.07
C LYS A 36 -8.43 7.80 7.85
N GLY A 37 -9.65 7.33 7.61
CA GLY A 37 -10.48 7.74 6.47
C GLY A 37 -10.31 6.87 5.23
N VAL A 38 -9.31 5.98 5.19
CA VAL A 38 -9.20 4.94 4.17
C VAL A 38 -10.10 3.76 4.54
N ARG A 39 -10.79 3.21 3.54
CA ARG A 39 -11.47 1.91 3.62
C ARG A 39 -10.42 0.79 3.55
N GLY A 40 -9.60 0.69 4.60
CA GLY A 40 -8.44 -0.20 4.66
C GLY A 40 -8.67 -1.42 5.56
N PHE A 41 -7.67 -1.84 6.33
CA PHE A 41 -7.68 -3.12 7.06
C PHE A 41 -8.70 -3.23 8.21
N SER A 42 -9.42 -2.15 8.52
CA SER A 42 -10.52 -2.14 9.50
C SER A 42 -11.89 -2.00 8.85
N ASP A 43 -11.95 -1.94 7.52
CA ASP A 43 -13.22 -1.93 6.80
C ASP A 43 -13.93 -3.28 6.99
N ARG A 44 -15.22 -3.24 7.32
CA ARG A 44 -16.06 -4.44 7.52
C ARG A 44 -16.82 -4.83 6.26
N SER A 45 -16.79 -3.98 5.24
CA SER A 45 -17.45 -4.18 3.96
C SER A 45 -16.40 -4.38 2.85
N THR A 46 -15.31 -5.07 3.17
CA THR A 46 -14.29 -5.45 2.19
C THR A 46 -14.83 -6.51 1.23
N ILE A 47 -14.10 -6.74 0.15
CA ILE A 47 -14.32 -7.93 -0.68
C ILE A 47 -14.09 -9.16 0.20
N GLU A 48 -15.00 -10.14 0.08
CA GLU A 48 -14.83 -11.45 0.68
C GLU A 48 -14.24 -12.42 -0.34
N ILE A 49 -13.19 -13.13 0.06
CA ILE A 49 -12.61 -14.23 -0.70
C ILE A 49 -13.18 -15.57 -0.22
N ALA A 50 -12.81 -16.67 -0.89
CA ALA A 50 -13.32 -18.00 -0.58
C ALA A 50 -13.18 -18.35 0.91
N GLY A 51 -14.25 -18.92 1.48
CA GLY A 51 -14.34 -19.22 2.91
C GLY A 51 -14.95 -18.10 3.76
N GLY A 52 -15.33 -16.96 3.17
CA GLY A 52 -15.98 -15.87 3.90
C GLY A 52 -14.98 -14.99 4.65
N HIS A 53 -13.78 -14.85 4.11
CA HIS A 53 -12.69 -14.09 4.73
C HIS A 53 -12.49 -12.77 4.01
N SER A 54 -12.05 -11.75 4.74
CA SER A 54 -11.65 -10.50 4.12
C SER A 54 -10.53 -10.75 3.11
N VAL A 55 -10.54 -10.01 2.00
CA VAL A 55 -9.43 -9.96 1.03
C VAL A 55 -8.07 -9.63 1.68
N PHE A 56 -8.04 -9.01 2.85
CA PHE A 56 -6.78 -8.79 3.58
C PHE A 56 -6.25 -10.05 4.27
N GLU A 57 -7.09 -11.05 4.54
CA GLU A 57 -6.70 -12.31 5.18
C GLU A 57 -6.31 -13.37 4.13
N GLN A 58 -5.11 -13.24 3.58
CA GLN A 58 -4.64 -14.04 2.45
C GLN A 58 -4.40 -15.52 2.81
N PRO A 59 -4.71 -16.48 1.92
CA PRO A 59 -4.30 -17.87 2.05
C PRO A 59 -2.78 -18.02 2.12
N ASN A 60 -2.29 -18.90 2.99
CA ASN A 60 -0.87 -19.23 3.15
C ASN A 60 -0.71 -20.73 3.46
N GLY A 61 -0.67 -21.56 2.41
CA GLY A 61 -0.66 -23.02 2.55
C GLY A 61 -1.95 -23.52 3.23
N THR A 62 -1.82 -24.23 4.34
CA THR A 62 -2.96 -24.63 5.19
C THR A 62 -3.42 -23.54 6.16
N GLY A 63 -2.64 -22.46 6.26
CA GLY A 63 -2.89 -21.33 7.14
C GLY A 63 -3.29 -20.07 6.36
N ARG A 64 -3.26 -18.95 7.09
CA ARG A 64 -3.73 -17.64 6.64
C ARG A 64 -2.81 -16.55 7.16
N HIS A 65 -2.76 -15.44 6.45
CA HIS A 65 -1.89 -14.34 6.79
C HIS A 65 -2.62 -13.00 6.65
N TYR A 66 -2.58 -12.21 7.72
CA TYR A 66 -3.16 -10.87 7.75
C TYR A 66 -2.04 -9.83 7.73
N PRO A 67 -2.23 -8.65 7.08
CA PRO A 67 -1.30 -7.54 7.18
C PRO A 67 -0.97 -7.20 8.63
N TRP A 68 0.30 -6.92 8.89
CA TRP A 68 0.78 -6.51 10.19
C TRP A 68 1.61 -5.24 10.07
N GLN A 69 1.80 -4.55 11.19
CA GLN A 69 2.71 -3.42 11.22
C GLN A 69 4.14 -3.94 11.04
N LEU A 70 4.76 -3.64 9.89
CA LEU A 70 6.07 -4.19 9.55
C LEU A 70 7.16 -3.80 10.57
N SER A 71 7.11 -2.60 11.13
CA SER A 71 8.03 -2.15 12.20
C SER A 71 7.77 -2.79 13.58
N ALA A 72 6.72 -3.61 13.73
CA ALA A 72 6.53 -4.48 14.89
C ALA A 72 7.27 -5.83 14.74
N THR A 73 7.93 -6.07 13.60
CA THR A 73 8.77 -7.25 13.38
C THR A 73 9.95 -7.24 14.36
N LYS A 74 10.21 -8.37 15.03
CA LYS A 74 11.31 -8.46 16.00
C LYS A 74 12.65 -8.23 15.30
N ALA A 75 13.59 -7.61 16.03
CA ALA A 75 14.97 -7.46 15.57
C ALA A 75 15.54 -8.81 15.13
N SER A 76 16.23 -8.82 13.99
CA SER A 76 16.78 -10.01 13.35
C SER A 76 17.95 -9.60 12.46
N GLY A 77 18.91 -10.50 12.26
CA GLY A 77 20.07 -10.24 11.39
C GLY A 77 20.88 -9.00 11.77
N GLY A 78 20.91 -8.62 13.06
CA GLY A 78 21.62 -7.44 13.56
C GLY A 78 20.95 -6.09 13.24
N SER A 79 19.74 -6.09 12.69
CA SER A 79 18.96 -4.89 12.40
C SER A 79 17.82 -4.72 13.41
N ASP A 80 17.60 -3.48 13.83
CA ASP A 80 16.43 -3.12 14.64
C ASP A 80 15.13 -3.18 13.80
N PRO A 81 13.95 -3.17 14.44
CA PRO A 81 12.67 -3.28 13.73
C PRO A 81 12.41 -2.20 12.68
N GLU A 82 12.87 -0.97 12.92
CA GLU A 82 12.65 0.15 12.00
C GLU A 82 13.51 0.00 10.75
N ARG A 83 14.78 -0.34 10.93
CA ARG A 83 15.69 -0.65 9.83
C ARG A 83 15.24 -1.87 9.05
N LEU A 84 14.70 -2.89 9.72
CA LEU A 84 14.06 -4.02 9.04
C LEU A 84 12.88 -3.53 8.20
N ALA A 85 11.97 -2.70 8.71
CA ALA A 85 10.83 -2.23 7.94
C ALA A 85 11.22 -1.41 6.69
N GLN A 86 12.25 -0.57 6.82
CA GLN A 86 12.76 0.25 5.73
C GLN A 86 13.57 -0.56 4.70
N CYS A 87 14.32 -1.56 5.16
CA CYS A 87 15.23 -2.36 4.33
C CYS A 87 14.78 -3.82 4.19
N SER A 88 13.48 -4.10 4.36
CA SER A 88 12.84 -5.42 4.27
C SER A 88 12.82 -5.92 2.82
N GLY A 89 13.99 -6.16 2.25
CA GLY A 89 14.16 -6.69 0.91
C GLY A 89 13.35 -6.00 -0.18
N ASP A 90 13.23 -6.67 -1.31
CA ASP A 90 12.28 -6.36 -2.36
C ASP A 90 11.41 -7.60 -2.61
N LEU A 91 10.17 -7.40 -3.02
CA LEU A 91 9.31 -8.49 -3.49
C LEU A 91 9.41 -8.57 -5.02
N ALA A 92 8.93 -9.65 -5.61
CA ALA A 92 8.77 -9.68 -7.06
C ALA A 92 7.79 -8.57 -7.50
N HIS A 93 8.11 -7.82 -8.55
CA HIS A 93 7.24 -6.76 -9.13
C HIS A 93 7.05 -6.93 -10.64
N ASP A 94 7.49 -8.06 -11.20
CA ASP A 94 7.34 -8.36 -12.61
C ASP A 94 5.86 -8.62 -12.96
N TRP A 95 5.57 -8.50 -14.26
CA TRP A 95 4.23 -8.68 -14.79
C TRP A 95 3.60 -10.01 -14.37
N THR A 96 4.35 -11.10 -14.42
CA THR A 96 3.83 -12.46 -14.18
C THR A 96 3.44 -12.62 -12.72
N SER A 97 4.36 -12.36 -11.78
CA SER A 97 4.05 -12.48 -10.33
C SER A 97 2.92 -11.53 -9.90
N GLN A 98 2.81 -10.36 -10.53
CA GLN A 98 1.72 -9.43 -10.25
C GLN A 98 0.35 -9.97 -10.68
N HIS A 99 0.28 -10.60 -11.85
CA HIS A 99 -0.95 -11.18 -12.39
C HIS A 99 -1.33 -12.49 -11.69
N GLU A 100 -0.34 -13.27 -11.26
CA GLU A 100 -0.55 -14.42 -10.39
C GLU A 100 -1.16 -14.00 -9.05
N ALA A 101 -0.59 -12.97 -8.40
CA ALA A 101 -1.13 -12.43 -7.15
C ALA A 101 -2.56 -11.88 -7.30
N TRP A 102 -2.86 -11.23 -8.42
CA TRP A 102 -4.19 -10.73 -8.77
C TRP A 102 -5.22 -11.86 -8.99
N ASN A 103 -4.74 -13.01 -9.47
CA ASN A 103 -5.51 -14.25 -9.64
C ASN A 103 -6.83 -14.08 -10.41
N GLY A 104 -6.80 -13.38 -11.54
CA GLY A 104 -7.99 -13.14 -12.35
C GLY A 104 -9.03 -12.24 -11.68
N GLY A 105 -8.62 -11.44 -10.68
CA GLY A 105 -9.51 -10.55 -9.91
C GLY A 105 -10.01 -11.15 -8.60
N ARG A 106 -9.63 -12.39 -8.28
CA ARG A 106 -9.98 -13.02 -6.99
C ARG A 106 -9.23 -12.42 -5.81
N MET A 107 -8.03 -11.86 -6.04
CA MET A 107 -7.23 -11.18 -5.01
C MET A 107 -6.89 -12.07 -3.81
N ASP A 108 -6.65 -13.36 -4.02
CA ASP A 108 -6.45 -14.39 -2.97
C ASP A 108 -5.16 -15.20 -3.14
N ALA A 109 -4.21 -14.72 -3.96
CA ALA A 109 -2.97 -15.44 -4.28
C ALA A 109 -1.70 -14.65 -3.92
N TRP A 110 -1.79 -13.59 -3.11
CA TRP A 110 -0.65 -12.70 -2.84
C TRP A 110 0.54 -13.45 -2.24
N VAL A 111 0.32 -14.23 -1.17
CA VAL A 111 1.39 -14.95 -0.45
C VAL A 111 2.03 -16.05 -1.29
N ALA A 112 1.28 -16.64 -2.23
CA ALA A 112 1.83 -17.68 -3.11
C ALA A 112 2.69 -17.11 -4.25
N ALA A 113 2.39 -15.87 -4.68
CA ALA A 113 3.02 -15.23 -5.84
C ALA A 113 4.15 -14.24 -5.47
N LYS A 114 4.24 -13.80 -4.22
CA LYS A 114 5.20 -12.79 -3.73
C LYS A 114 6.04 -13.33 -2.59
#